data_AF-A0A6V7VLF6-F1
#
_entry.id   AF-A0A6V7VLF6-F1
#
_cell.length_a   1.000
_cell.length_b   1.000
_cell.length_c   1.000
_cell.angle_alpha   90.00
_cell.angle_beta   90.00
_cell.angle_gamma   90.00
#
_symmetry.space_group_name_H-M   'P 1'
#
loop_
_entity.id
_entity.type
_entity.pdbx_description
1 polymer ?
#
loop_
_entity_poly.entity_id
_entity_poly.type
_entity_poly.pdbx_seq_one_letter_code
_entity_poly.pdbx_strand_id
1 'polypeptide(L)'
;MKDNLNFKLPTFSWNDNDVFGCGLVYPPNNKITRCSYIFFTQNGKRIGKALLLKYKSDYYYPYVVLQCCSVEANFGNNLETNPFIYEVSFHQVVLKELC
;
A
#
# COMPACT_ATOMS: atom_id res chain seq x y z
N MET A 1 -2.12 13.40 21.26
CA MET A 1 -1.96 13.67 19.81
C MET A 1 -3.33 13.70 19.17
N LYS A 2 -3.82 14.90 18.84
CA LYS A 2 -5.05 15.11 18.07
C LYS A 2 -4.63 15.64 16.71
N ASP A 3 -4.56 14.74 15.74
CA ASP A 3 -4.76 15.04 14.32
C ASP A 3 -5.70 13.95 13.81
N ASN A 4 -7.00 14.14 14.03
CA ASN A 4 -8.04 13.38 13.33
C ASN A 4 -8.01 13.85 11.88
N LEU A 5 -7.06 13.34 11.09
CA LEU A 5 -7.20 13.36 9.65
C LEU A 5 -8.47 12.54 9.37
N ASN A 6 -9.55 13.22 9.00
CA ASN A 6 -10.77 12.58 8.52
C ASN A 6 -10.43 11.87 7.20
N PHE A 7 -9.78 10.71 7.31
CA PHE A 7 -9.52 9.81 6.21
C PHE A 7 -10.85 9.17 5.86
N LYS A 8 -11.60 9.82 4.97
CA LYS A 8 -12.78 9.23 4.37
C LYS A 8 -12.25 8.20 3.36
N LEU A 9 -11.98 6.99 3.83
CA LEU A 9 -11.75 5.86 2.95
C LEU A 9 -12.97 5.76 2.02
N PRO A 10 -12.78 5.51 0.71
CA PRO A 10 -13.90 5.15 -0.13
C PRO A 10 -14.65 3.98 0.53
N THR A 11 -15.97 3.95 0.40
CA THR A 11 -16.75 2.80 0.85
C THR A 11 -16.36 1.61 -0.02
N PHE A 12 -15.55 0.70 0.52
CA PHE A 12 -15.31 -0.61 -0.07
C PHE A 12 -15.87 -1.68 0.86
N SER A 13 -16.51 -2.71 0.27
CA SER A 13 -17.00 -3.86 1.02
C SER A 13 -15.89 -4.90 1.16
N TRP A 14 -15.98 -5.66 2.24
CA TRP A 14 -15.13 -6.81 2.50
C TRP A 14 -15.97 -8.05 2.24
N ASN A 15 -15.50 -8.91 1.36
CA ASN A 15 -16.15 -10.16 1.04
C ASN A 15 -15.17 -11.32 1.25
N ASP A 16 -15.71 -12.51 1.46
CA ASP A 16 -14.89 -13.71 1.53
C ASP A 16 -14.08 -13.86 0.24
N ASN A 17 -12.80 -14.22 0.40
CA ASN A 17 -11.80 -14.35 -0.67
C ASN A 17 -11.31 -13.03 -1.31
N ASP A 18 -11.71 -11.86 -0.79
CA ASP A 18 -11.07 -10.61 -1.20
C ASP A 18 -9.60 -10.61 -0.79
N VAL A 19 -8.74 -10.21 -1.73
CA VAL A 19 -7.30 -10.07 -1.50
C VAL A 19 -6.93 -8.60 -1.40
N PHE A 20 -6.51 -8.20 -0.21
CA PHE A 20 -6.02 -6.86 0.05
C PHE A 20 -4.50 -6.79 -0.06
N GLY A 21 -4.02 -5.70 -0.64
CA GLY A 21 -2.60 -5.40 -0.73
C GLY A 21 -2.29 -4.04 -0.11
N CYS A 22 -1.10 -3.93 0.49
CA CYS A 22 -0.54 -2.70 1.02
C CYS A 22 0.86 -2.53 0.44
N GLY A 23 1.10 -1.42 -0.25
CA GLY A 23 2.38 -1.12 -0.88
C GLY A 23 2.99 0.15 -0.32
N LEU A 24 4.28 0.10 -0.01
CA LEU A 24 5.10 1.25 0.38
C LEU A 24 6.11 1.53 -0.74
N VAL A 25 6.15 2.78 -1.20
CA VAL A 25 7.06 3.21 -2.25
C VAL A 25 8.04 4.21 -1.68
N TYR A 26 9.32 3.87 -1.73
CA TYR A 26 10.41 4.79 -1.42
C TYR A 26 10.81 5.57 -2.67
N PRO A 27 11.13 6.87 -2.53
CA PRO A 27 11.67 7.64 -3.63
C PRO A 27 13.07 7.13 -4.02
N PRO A 28 13.49 7.31 -5.28
CA PRO A 28 14.87 7.03 -5.67
C PRO A 28 15.86 7.91 -4.88
N ASN A 29 17.01 7.35 -4.49
CA ASN A 29 18.02 7.97 -3.62
C ASN A 29 18.51 9.36 -4.06
N ASN A 30 18.41 9.68 -5.36
CA ASN A 30 18.85 10.95 -5.93
C ASN A 30 17.83 12.10 -5.84
N LYS A 31 16.64 11.88 -5.25
CA LYS A 31 15.59 12.89 -5.12
C LYS A 31 15.15 13.05 -3.66
N ILE A 32 16.05 13.63 -2.86
CA ILE A 32 15.90 13.90 -1.42
C ILE A 32 14.62 14.69 -1.09
N THR A 33 14.02 15.40 -2.04
CA THR A 33 12.79 16.18 -1.84
C THR A 33 11.50 15.36 -1.88
N ARG A 34 11.55 14.08 -2.25
CA ARG A 34 10.35 13.24 -2.39
C ARG A 34 10.08 12.48 -1.10
N CYS A 35 8.82 12.46 -0.67
CA CYS A 35 8.37 11.64 0.44
C CYS A 35 7.97 10.26 -0.06
N SER A 36 8.19 9.24 0.77
CA SER A 36 7.60 7.92 0.57
C SER A 36 6.08 8.01 0.58
N TYR A 37 5.42 7.06 -0.08
CA TYR A 37 3.96 6.98 -0.03
C TYR A 37 3.46 5.56 0.13
N ILE A 38 2.30 5.42 0.75
CA ILE A 38 1.58 4.14 0.90
C ILE A 38 0.39 4.13 -0.05
N PHE A 39 0.10 2.98 -0.64
CA PHE A 39 -1.13 2.75 -1.40
C PHE A 39 -1.73 1.38 -1.03
N PHE A 40 -3.02 1.23 -1.29
CA PHE A 40 -3.75 0.01 -1.01
C PHE A 40 -4.37 -0.55 -2.30
N THR A 41 -4.59 -1.86 -2.32
CA THR A 41 -5.25 -2.54 -3.42
C THR A 41 -6.31 -3.51 -2.89
N GLN A 42 -7.37 -3.73 -3.66
CA GLN A 42 -8.32 -4.81 -3.48
C GLN A 42 -8.40 -5.57 -4.80
N ASN A 43 -8.19 -6.89 -4.75
CA ASN A 43 -8.22 -7.78 -5.91
C ASN A 43 -7.36 -7.27 -7.08
N GLY A 44 -6.14 -6.82 -6.76
CA GLY A 44 -5.17 -6.32 -7.75
C GLY A 44 -5.42 -4.90 -8.27
N LYS A 45 -6.48 -4.21 -7.83
CA LYS A 45 -6.79 -2.83 -8.27
C LYS A 45 -6.53 -1.84 -7.14
N ARG A 46 -5.90 -0.70 -7.44
CA ARG A 46 -5.66 0.36 -6.44
C ARG A 46 -6.98 0.91 -5.91
N ILE A 47 -7.08 1.05 -4.60
CA ILE A 47 -8.23 1.64 -3.90
C ILE A 47 -7.81 2.92 -3.18
N GLY A 48 -8.66 3.95 -3.26
CA GLY A 48 -8.39 5.25 -2.64
C GLY A 48 -7.20 6.01 -3.23
N LYS A 49 -6.80 7.08 -2.54
CA LYS A 49 -5.63 7.89 -2.89
C LYS A 49 -4.39 7.40 -2.13
N ALA A 50 -3.22 7.56 -2.73
CA ALA A 50 -1.95 7.29 -2.05
C ALA A 50 -1.75 8.26 -0.87
N LEU A 51 -1.15 7.76 0.21
CA LEU A 51 -0.84 8.49 1.42
C LEU A 51 0.59 8.97 1.37
N LEU A 52 0.80 10.28 1.22
CA LEU A 52 2.13 10.86 1.32
C LEU A 52 2.59 10.83 2.78
N LEU A 53 3.76 10.23 3.04
CA LEU A 53 4.31 10.13 4.39
C LEU A 53 5.02 11.45 4.74
N LYS A 54 4.50 12.14 5.76
CA LYS A 54 5.04 13.46 6.17
C LYS A 54 6.46 13.37 6.73
N TYR A 55 6.82 12.24 7.32
CA TYR A 55 8.12 12.01 7.92
C TYR A 55 8.91 11.03 7.08
N LYS A 56 10.18 11.35 6.86
CA LYS A 56 11.17 10.42 6.32
C LYS A 56 11.54 9.45 7.45
N SER A 57 10.73 8.41 7.62
CA SER A 57 11.13 7.24 8.40
C SER A 57 11.67 6.20 7.43
N ASP A 58 12.77 5.56 7.80
CA ASP A 58 13.28 4.40 7.07
C ASP A 58 12.76 3.08 7.67
N TYR A 59 11.96 3.18 8.75
CA TYR A 59 11.44 2.06 9.50
C TYR A 59 9.92 2.01 9.38
N TYR A 60 9.45 1.09 8.53
CA TYR A 60 8.06 0.70 8.44
C TYR A 60 7.96 -0.82 8.55
N TYR A 61 6.90 -1.29 9.20
CA TYR A 61 6.58 -2.71 9.28
C TYR A 61 5.13 -2.94 8.87
N PRO A 62 4.82 -4.07 8.23
CA PRO A 62 3.45 -4.45 7.94
C PRO A 62 2.70 -4.69 9.26
N TYR A 63 1.44 -4.28 9.32
CA TYR A 63 0.59 -4.45 10.49
C TYR A 63 -0.86 -4.73 10.06
N VAL A 64 -1.51 -5.67 10.74
CA VAL A 64 -2.92 -6.05 10.52
C VAL A 64 -3.61 -6.27 11.86
N VAL A 65 -4.89 -5.89 11.93
CA VAL A 65 -5.78 -6.18 13.06
C VAL A 65 -6.98 -6.93 12.54
N LEU A 66 -7.33 -8.02 13.21
CA LEU A 66 -8.46 -8.87 12.85
C LEU A 66 -9.50 -8.82 13.95
N GLN A 67 -10.77 -8.86 13.57
CA GLN A 67 -11.88 -9.00 14.50
C GLN A 67 -12.80 -10.10 13.98
N CYS A 68 -12.83 -11.24 14.69
CA CYS A 68 -13.68 -12.39 14.38
C CYS A 68 -13.50 -12.97 12.96
N CYS A 69 -12.29 -12.88 12.39
CA CYS A 69 -11.96 -13.44 11.07
C CYS A 69 -10.55 -14.05 11.06
N SER A 70 -10.25 -14.83 10.02
CA SER A 70 -8.92 -15.39 9.74
C SER A 70 -8.45 -14.92 8.37
N VAL A 71 -7.15 -14.66 8.22
CA VAL A 71 -6.55 -14.27 6.94
C VAL A 71 -5.23 -15.00 6.73
N GLU A 72 -4.82 -15.15 5.49
CA GLU A 72 -3.47 -15.56 5.10
C GLU A 72 -2.66 -14.32 4.71
N ALA A 73 -1.39 -14.28 5.13
CA ALA A 73 -0.46 -13.24 4.71
C ALA A 73 0.52 -13.78 3.67
N ASN A 74 0.57 -13.12 2.51
CA ASN A 74 1.56 -13.40 1.47
C ASN A 74 2.63 -12.30 1.47
N PHE A 75 3.86 -12.65 1.86
CA PHE A 75 5.03 -11.77 1.83
C PHE A 75 5.93 -12.00 0.60
N GLY A 76 5.49 -12.79 -0.37
CA GLY A 76 6.25 -13.11 -1.58
C GLY A 76 7.27 -14.23 -1.43
N ASN A 77 7.12 -15.09 -0.41
CA ASN A 77 8.04 -16.22 -0.19
C ASN A 77 8.01 -17.25 -1.33
N ASN A 78 6.89 -17.35 -2.06
CA ASN A 78 6.75 -18.21 -3.24
C ASN A 78 5.90 -17.52 -4.31
N LEU A 79 6.56 -16.84 -5.25
CA LEU A 79 5.89 -16.12 -6.33
C LEU A 79 5.43 -17.02 -7.48
N GLU A 80 5.87 -18.28 -7.54
CA GLU A 80 5.44 -19.22 -8.58
C GLU A 80 4.04 -19.76 -8.30
N THR A 81 3.78 -20.17 -7.06
CA THR A 81 2.50 -20.77 -6.66
C THR A 81 1.56 -19.80 -5.96
N ASN A 82 2.08 -18.70 -5.38
CA ASN A 82 1.30 -17.68 -4.69
C ASN A 82 1.83 -16.27 -5.07
N PRO A 83 1.70 -15.85 -6.35
CA PRO A 83 2.12 -14.51 -6.77
C PRO A 83 1.29 -13.42 -6.10
N PHE A 84 1.85 -12.21 -6.01
CA PHE A 84 1.04 -11.03 -5.69
C PHE A 84 -0.02 -10.82 -6.78
N ILE A 85 -1.28 -10.59 -6.37
CA ILE A 85 -2.34 -10.25 -7.32
C ILE A 85 -2.11 -8.87 -7.95
N TYR A 86 -1.53 -7.94 -7.17
CA TYR A 86 -1.13 -6.65 -7.71
C TYR A 86 0.16 -6.78 -8.52
N GLU A 87 0.11 -6.38 -9.79
CA GLU A 87 1.29 -6.37 -10.65
C GLU A 87 2.24 -5.22 -10.25
N VAL A 88 3.24 -5.56 -9.46
CA VAL A 88 4.23 -4.61 -8.91
C VAL A 88 5.11 -3.99 -9.99
N SER A 89 5.30 -4.64 -11.15
CA SER A 89 6.02 -4.10 -12.31
C SER A 89 5.38 -2.84 -12.89
N PHE A 90 4.05 -2.65 -12.73
CA PHE A 90 3.39 -1.42 -13.17
C PHE A 90 3.76 -0.17 -12.37
N HIS A 91 4.55 -0.30 -11.29
CA HIS A 91 5.14 0.86 -10.61
C HIS A 91 6.30 1.51 -11.38
N GLN A 92 6.53 1.13 -12.64
CA GLN A 92 7.38 1.87 -13.57
C GLN A 92 6.84 3.29 -13.82
N VAL A 93 7.35 4.24 -13.05
CA VAL A 93 7.60 5.63 -13.43
C VAL A 93 6.40 6.34 -14.10
N VAL A 94 5.34 6.60 -13.34
CA VAL A 94 4.65 7.90 -13.47
C VAL A 94 5.35 8.89 -12.54
N LEU A 95 6.62 9.16 -12.86
CA LEU A 95 7.29 10.39 -12.49
C LEU A 95 7.18 11.35 -13.67
N LYS A 96 5.99 11.53 -14.24
CA LYS A 96 5.71 12.76 -14.96
C LYS A 96 5.67 13.84 -13.90
N GLU A 97 6.75 14.62 -13.86
CA GLU A 97 6.83 16.00 -13.38
C GLU A 97 5.63 16.43 -12.53
N LEU A 98 5.64 16.00 -11.27
CA LEU A 98 4.85 16.64 -10.22
C LEU A 98 5.84 17.10 -9.14
N CYS A 99 6.65 18.07 -9.55
CA CYS A 99 7.12 19.21 -8.76
C CYS A 99 7.08 20.40 -9.72
#